data_AF-A0A4Q7ZPA7-F1
#
_entry.id   AF-A0A4Q7ZPA7-F1
#
_cell.length_a   1.000
_cell.length_b   1.000
_cell.length_c   1.000
_cell.angle_alpha   90.00
_cell.angle_beta   90.00
_cell.angle_gamma   90.00
#
_symmetry.space_group_name_H-M   'P 1'
#
loop_
_entity.id
_entity.type
_entity.pdbx_description
1 polymer ?
#
loop_
_entity_poly.entity_id
_entity_poly.type
_entity_poly.pdbx_seq_one_letter_code
_entity_poly.pdbx_strand_id
1 'polypeptide(L)'
;MRDIMKRMRAAKGDEGFTLIELLVVVVIIGVLVAIAVPVYLNYRKGAADKAAQSDVRGAVSAIEQFYTDNSNNYPDTKSEDNSDGTKGTLEVSLATGGTTTGKITLSDGTKLGYVKGTGPDAGTYTVCATNNGGSKWYVYKSKDGGSVKAVSGTIASLATCA
;
A
#
# COMPACT_ATOMS: atom_id res chain seq x y z
N MET A 1 -8.43 8.30 -72.86
CA MET A 1 -7.76 8.31 -71.53
C MET A 1 -8.66 8.72 -70.35
N ARG A 2 -9.98 8.94 -70.50
CA ARG A 2 -10.87 9.28 -69.37
C ARG A 2 -11.56 8.09 -68.70
N ASP A 3 -11.58 6.92 -69.33
CA ASP A 3 -12.29 5.74 -68.80
C ASP A 3 -11.50 4.90 -67.79
N ILE A 4 -10.18 5.09 -67.69
CA ILE A 4 -9.33 4.35 -66.74
C ILE A 4 -9.45 4.95 -65.32
N MET A 5 -9.65 6.27 -65.21
CA MET A 5 -9.85 6.95 -63.93
C MET A 5 -11.22 6.69 -63.28
N LYS A 6 -12.22 6.22 -64.04
CA LYS A 6 -13.56 5.93 -63.51
C LYS A 6 -13.64 4.57 -62.80
N ARG A 7 -12.69 3.66 -63.05
CA ARG A 7 -12.63 2.32 -62.45
C ARG A 7 -11.88 2.26 -61.11
N MET A 8 -11.02 3.24 -60.82
CA MET A 8 -10.29 3.30 -59.54
C MET A 8 -11.12 3.92 -58.39
N ARG A 9 -12.33 4.42 -58.67
CA ARG A 9 -13.19 5.08 -57.68
C ARG A 9 -14.28 4.17 -57.08
N ALA A 10 -14.32 2.90 -57.46
CA ALA A 10 -15.42 1.97 -57.13
C ALA A 10 -15.01 0.77 -56.26
N ALA A 11 -13.82 0.76 -55.66
CA ALA A 11 -13.34 -0.38 -54.87
C ALA A 11 -12.59 0.03 -53.60
N LYS A 12 -13.15 0.99 -52.87
CA LYS A 12 -12.85 1.13 -51.45
C LYS A 12 -14.18 1.36 -50.75
N GLY A 13 -14.86 0.24 -50.50
CA GLY A 13 -16.05 0.23 -49.67
C GLY A 13 -15.62 0.68 -48.28
N ASP A 14 -16.07 1.86 -47.88
CA ASP A 14 -16.09 2.22 -46.47
C ASP A 14 -17.15 1.34 -45.82
N GLU A 15 -16.75 0.12 -45.47
CA GLU A 15 -17.53 -0.81 -44.67
C GLU A 15 -17.59 -0.24 -43.24
N GLY A 16 -18.65 0.52 -42.96
CA GLY A 16 -18.94 1.02 -41.62
C GLY A 16 -19.35 -0.12 -40.69
N PHE A 17 -18.89 -0.09 -39.44
CA PHE A 17 -19.37 -0.99 -38.39
C PHE A 17 -20.88 -0.91 -38.28
N THR A 18 -21.54 -2.07 -38.20
CA THR A 18 -22.98 -2.11 -37.98
C THR A 18 -23.30 -1.71 -36.54
N LEU A 19 -24.43 -1.02 -36.33
CA LEU A 19 -24.90 -0.70 -34.97
C LEU A 19 -25.11 -1.95 -34.12
N ILE A 20 -25.48 -3.06 -34.76
CA ILE A 20 -25.69 -4.34 -34.08
C ILE A 20 -24.36 -4.99 -33.64
N GLU A 21 -23.29 -4.88 -34.42
CA GLU A 21 -21.95 -5.35 -34.00
C GLU A 21 -21.47 -4.60 -32.77
N LEU A 22 -21.60 -3.27 -32.75
CA LEU A 22 -21.21 -2.49 -31.59
C LEU A 22 -22.10 -2.79 -30.38
N LEU A 23 -23.39 -3.06 -30.58
CA LEU A 23 -24.32 -3.42 -29.51
C LEU A 23 -23.94 -4.76 -28.85
N VAL A 24 -23.67 -5.80 -29.63
CA VAL A 24 -23.30 -7.11 -29.07
C VAL A 24 -21.97 -7.02 -28.33
N VAL A 25 -21.00 -6.25 -28.84
CA VAL A 25 -19.70 -6.06 -28.19
C VAL A 25 -19.83 -5.38 -26.83
N VAL A 26 -20.61 -4.28 -26.72
CA VAL A 26 -20.77 -3.61 -25.42
C VAL A 26 -21.54 -4.46 -24.42
N VAL A 27 -22.47 -5.32 -24.88
CA VAL A 27 -23.15 -6.29 -24.01
C VAL A 27 -22.15 -7.30 -23.45
N ILE A 28 -21.29 -7.87 -24.29
CA ILE A 28 -20.28 -8.84 -23.85
C ILE A 28 -19.29 -8.18 -22.88
N ILE A 29 -18.77 -6.98 -23.19
CA ILE A 29 -17.88 -6.22 -22.29
C ILE A 29 -18.60 -5.90 -20.97
N GLY A 30 -19.89 -5.55 -21.01
CA GLY A 30 -20.69 -5.28 -19.83
C GLY A 30 -20.76 -6.48 -18.87
N VAL A 31 -20.98 -7.69 -19.41
CA VAL A 31 -20.97 -8.92 -18.61
C VAL A 31 -19.60 -9.20 -18.00
N LEU A 32 -18.51 -9.01 -18.76
CA LEU A 32 -17.15 -9.21 -18.26
C LEU A 32 -16.79 -8.23 -17.14
N VAL A 33 -17.10 -6.94 -17.32
CA VAL A 33 -16.83 -5.89 -16.33
C VAL A 33 -17.60 -6.14 -15.02
N ALA A 34 -18.86 -6.59 -15.11
CA ALA A 34 -19.69 -6.88 -13.94
C ALA A 34 -19.05 -7.92 -13.00
N ILE A 35 -18.35 -8.93 -13.54
CA ILE A 35 -17.64 -9.94 -12.74
C ILE A 35 -16.23 -9.46 -12.36
N ALA A 36 -15.52 -8.82 -13.30
CA ALA A 36 -14.12 -8.46 -13.12
C ALA A 36 -13.91 -7.37 -12.06
N VAL A 37 -14.77 -6.35 -11.99
CA VAL A 37 -14.61 -5.21 -11.07
C VAL A 37 -14.62 -5.63 -9.59
N PRO A 38 -15.64 -6.35 -9.06
CA PRO A 38 -15.65 -6.70 -7.64
C PRO A 38 -14.47 -7.61 -7.25
N VAL A 39 -14.09 -8.53 -8.14
CA VAL A 39 -12.95 -9.43 -7.95
C VAL A 39 -11.64 -8.65 -7.90
N TYR A 40 -11.43 -7.73 -8.84
CA TYR A 40 -10.25 -6.86 -8.87
C TYR A 40 -10.13 -5.98 -7.63
N LEU A 41 -11.25 -5.39 -7.17
CA LEU A 41 -11.26 -4.58 -5.96
C LEU A 41 -10.88 -5.40 -4.71
N ASN A 42 -11.33 -6.65 -4.62
CA ASN A 42 -10.96 -7.53 -3.52
C ASN A 42 -9.46 -7.94 -3.58
N TYR A 43 -8.94 -8.21 -4.78
CA TYR A 43 -7.52 -8.50 -4.97
C TYR A 43 -6.63 -7.31 -4.59
N ARG A 44 -7.01 -6.08 -4.98
CA ARG A 44 -6.27 -4.87 -4.57
C ARG A 44 -6.26 -4.70 -3.05
N LYS A 45 -7.39 -4.91 -2.37
CA LYS A 45 -7.46 -4.87 -0.89
C LYS A 45 -6.55 -5.92 -0.25
N GLY A 46 -6.56 -7.16 -0.75
CA GLY A 46 -5.68 -8.21 -0.25
C GLY A 46 -4.19 -7.93 -0.49
N ALA A 47 -3.84 -7.29 -1.61
CA ALA A 47 -2.47 -6.85 -1.88
C ALA A 47 -2.03 -5.73 -0.93
N ALA A 48 -2.91 -4.75 -0.71
CA ALA A 48 -2.72 -3.65 0.25
C ALA A 48 -2.51 -4.15 1.69
N ASP A 49 -3.33 -5.10 2.15
CA ASP A 49 -3.16 -5.73 3.47
C ASP A 49 -1.79 -6.43 3.61
N LYS A 50 -1.37 -7.18 2.59
CA LYS A 50 -0.05 -7.84 2.58
C LYS A 50 1.10 -6.84 2.54
N ALA A 51 0.92 -5.73 1.82
CA ALA A 51 1.88 -4.65 1.76
C ALA A 51 2.08 -4.02 3.15
N ALA A 52 0.99 -3.69 3.86
CA ALA A 52 1.05 -3.21 5.24
C ALA A 52 1.75 -4.21 6.18
N GLN A 53 1.46 -5.51 6.05
CA GLN A 53 2.16 -6.54 6.83
C GLN A 53 3.67 -6.58 6.52
N SER A 54 4.05 -6.42 5.24
CA SER A 54 5.45 -6.36 4.81
C SER A 54 6.14 -5.10 5.31
N ASP A 55 5.47 -3.95 5.27
CA ASP A 55 6.00 -2.67 5.74
C ASP A 55 6.30 -2.74 7.24
N VAL A 56 5.48 -3.42 8.06
CA VAL A 56 5.82 -3.68 9.48
C VAL A 56 7.11 -4.48 9.62
N ARG A 57 7.33 -5.51 8.79
CA ARG A 57 8.58 -6.30 8.84
C ARG A 57 9.78 -5.48 8.41
N GLY A 58 9.62 -4.67 7.36
CA GLY A 58 10.65 -3.74 6.89
C GLY A 58 11.01 -2.70 7.96
N ALA A 59 9.98 -2.15 8.63
CA ALA A 59 10.15 -1.24 9.75
C ALA A 59 10.93 -1.87 10.90
N VAL A 60 10.57 -3.10 11.31
CA VAL A 60 11.31 -3.87 12.33
C VAL A 60 12.80 -3.95 11.97
N SER A 61 13.14 -4.40 10.77
CA SER A 61 14.55 -4.48 10.34
C SER A 61 15.26 -3.12 10.37
N ALA A 62 14.59 -2.07 9.89
CA ALA A 62 15.15 -0.72 9.88
C ALA A 62 15.34 -0.13 11.29
N ILE A 63 14.44 -0.44 12.23
CA ILE A 63 14.53 -0.02 13.63
C ILE A 63 15.69 -0.74 14.33
N GLU A 64 15.86 -2.04 14.09
CA GLU A 64 17.01 -2.77 14.65
C GLU A 64 18.34 -2.26 14.09
N GLN A 65 18.39 -1.94 12.79
CA GLN A 65 19.56 -1.29 12.20
C GLN A 65 19.81 0.10 12.82
N PHE A 66 18.76 0.90 13.01
CA PHE A 66 18.88 2.19 13.68
C PHE A 66 19.45 2.04 15.09
N TYR A 67 19.00 1.03 15.82
CA TYR A 67 19.46 0.73 17.18
C TYR A 67 20.97 0.44 17.22
N THR A 68 21.48 -0.36 16.28
CA THR A 68 22.93 -0.65 16.20
C THR A 68 23.74 0.59 15.82
N ASP A 69 23.22 1.41 14.92
CA ASP A 69 23.93 2.59 14.41
C ASP A 69 23.94 3.76 15.43
N ASN A 70 22.99 3.79 16.36
CA ASN A 70 22.79 4.88 17.31
C ASN A 70 23.13 4.49 18.76
N SER A 71 24.21 3.73 18.95
CA SER A 71 24.74 3.36 20.27
C SER A 71 23.69 2.69 21.17
N ASN A 72 23.00 1.69 20.64
CA ASN A 72 22.01 0.90 21.37
C ASN A 72 20.80 1.74 21.85
N ASN A 73 20.41 2.76 21.08
CA ASN A 73 19.24 3.58 21.34
C ASN A 73 18.19 3.39 20.25
N TYR A 74 17.01 2.95 20.67
CA TYR A 74 15.85 2.93 19.80
C TYR A 74 15.37 4.36 19.49
N PRO A 75 14.91 4.61 18.25
CA PRO A 75 14.40 5.92 17.86
C PRO A 75 13.18 6.29 18.71
N ASP A 76 12.81 7.57 18.70
CA ASP A 76 11.62 8.02 19.40
C ASP A 76 10.34 7.71 18.62
N THR A 77 9.23 7.62 19.35
CA THR A 77 7.90 7.31 18.81
C THR A 77 7.57 8.24 17.64
N LYS A 78 7.18 7.65 16.51
CA LYS A 78 6.82 8.34 15.28
C LYS A 78 5.71 7.57 14.57
N SER A 79 4.87 8.30 13.85
CA SER A 79 3.81 7.71 13.03
C SER A 79 3.67 8.49 11.74
N GLU A 80 3.34 7.78 10.67
CA GLU A 80 3.06 8.32 9.35
C GLU A 80 1.64 7.92 8.94
N ASP A 81 0.78 8.92 8.74
CA ASP A 81 -0.56 8.71 8.17
C ASP A 81 -0.56 9.07 6.69
N ASN A 82 -0.25 8.07 5.88
CA ASN A 82 -0.21 8.16 4.44
C ASN A 82 -1.60 7.87 3.82
N SER A 83 -2.61 8.66 4.21
CA SER A 83 -4.00 8.52 3.73
C SER A 83 -4.22 8.96 2.28
N ASP A 84 -3.26 9.67 1.68
CA ASP A 84 -3.42 10.21 0.32
C ASP A 84 -3.29 9.13 -0.77
N GLY A 85 -2.91 7.90 -0.40
CA GLY A 85 -2.77 6.78 -1.31
C GLY A 85 -1.45 6.77 -2.10
N THR A 86 -0.51 7.66 -1.80
CA THR A 86 0.83 7.68 -2.38
C THR A 86 1.81 6.86 -1.55
N LYS A 87 3.10 6.88 -1.89
CA LYS A 87 4.15 6.23 -1.09
C LYS A 87 4.57 7.14 0.05
N GLY A 88 4.44 6.66 1.27
CA GLY A 88 4.82 7.36 2.49
C GLY A 88 6.26 7.06 2.88
N THR A 89 6.84 7.90 3.72
CA THR A 89 8.12 7.62 4.37
C THR A 89 8.01 7.98 5.85
N LEU A 90 8.21 7.00 6.72
CA LEU A 90 8.37 7.27 8.15
C LEU A 90 9.83 7.61 8.42
N GLU A 91 10.06 8.85 8.87
CA GLU A 91 11.38 9.30 9.32
C GLU A 91 11.50 9.19 10.84
N VAL A 92 12.38 8.30 11.28
CA VAL A 92 12.66 8.04 12.70
C VAL A 92 13.98 8.68 13.11
N SER A 93 14.02 9.25 14.32
CA SER A 93 15.19 9.95 14.84
C SER A 93 15.21 9.91 16.37
N LEU A 94 16.31 10.37 16.96
CA LEU A 94 16.41 10.65 18.39
C LEU A 94 16.14 12.14 18.65
N ALA A 95 15.39 12.47 19.70
CA ALA A 95 15.00 13.83 20.06
C ALA A 95 16.18 14.72 20.49
N THR A 96 17.31 14.16 20.90
CA THR A 96 18.51 14.92 21.29
C THR A 96 19.77 14.15 20.92
N GLY A 97 20.65 14.79 20.13
CA GLY A 97 21.99 14.26 19.81
C GLY A 97 22.10 13.38 18.56
N GLY A 98 21.02 13.11 17.83
CA GLY A 98 21.04 12.28 16.61
C GLY A 98 20.73 13.06 15.34
N THR A 99 21.75 13.35 14.52
CA THR A 99 21.57 13.85 13.14
C THR A 99 21.20 12.74 12.15
N THR A 100 21.23 11.48 12.60
CA THR A 100 20.95 10.30 11.82
C THR A 100 19.44 10.05 11.77
N THR A 101 18.83 10.29 10.61
CA THR A 101 17.43 9.95 10.37
C THR A 101 17.36 8.56 9.72
N GLY A 102 16.72 7.61 10.40
CA GLY A 102 16.31 6.36 9.78
C GLY A 102 15.10 6.60 8.89
N LYS A 103 15.11 6.07 7.67
CA LYS A 103 13.97 6.18 6.75
C LYS A 103 13.35 4.81 6.50
N ILE A 104 12.04 4.74 6.65
CA ILE A 104 11.26 3.54 6.37
C ILE A 104 10.28 3.91 5.26
N THR A 105 10.56 3.44 4.05
CA THR A 105 9.66 3.63 2.90
C THR A 105 8.45 2.71 3.04
N LEU A 106 7.26 3.28 2.89
CA LEU A 106 5.99 2.57 3.02
C LEU A 106 5.39 2.28 1.65
N SER A 107 4.62 1.21 1.58
CA SER A 107 3.81 0.92 0.40
C SER A 107 2.66 1.92 0.27
N ASP A 108 2.09 1.99 -0.94
CA ASP A 108 1.04 2.93 -1.30
C ASP A 108 -0.14 2.87 -0.32
N GLY A 109 -0.47 4.00 0.31
CA GLY A 109 -1.57 4.09 1.26
C GLY A 109 -1.35 3.38 2.59
N THR A 110 -0.16 2.83 2.88
CA THR A 110 0.12 2.24 4.19
C THR A 110 0.36 3.31 5.24
N LYS A 111 -0.41 3.27 6.32
CA LYS A 111 -0.19 4.04 7.54
C LYS A 111 0.62 3.19 8.51
N LEU A 112 1.68 3.74 9.10
CA LEU A 112 2.57 3.01 10.01
C LEU A 112 2.88 3.82 11.27
N GLY A 113 2.72 3.17 12.42
CA GLY A 113 3.06 3.68 13.73
C GLY A 113 4.23 2.90 14.33
N TYR A 114 5.18 3.61 14.91
CA TYR A 114 6.26 3.07 15.71
C TYR A 114 6.23 3.71 17.09
N VAL A 115 6.21 2.87 18.13
CA VAL A 115 6.09 3.29 19.52
C VAL A 115 7.24 2.70 20.32
N LYS A 116 8.07 3.58 20.86
CA LYS A 116 9.13 3.22 21.80
C LYS A 116 8.52 2.82 23.14
N GLY A 117 8.94 1.68 23.68
CA GLY A 117 8.55 1.22 25.00
C GLY A 117 9.09 2.14 26.10
N THR A 118 8.27 2.42 27.11
CA THR A 118 8.62 3.28 28.25
C THR A 118 8.24 2.62 29.56
N GLY A 119 8.79 3.09 30.68
CA GLY A 119 8.51 2.54 32.00
C GLY A 119 8.90 1.05 32.12
N PRO A 120 7.98 0.15 32.50
CA PRO A 120 8.29 -1.28 32.65
C PRO A 120 8.63 -1.98 31.32
N ASP A 121 8.27 -1.39 30.18
CA ASP A 121 8.56 -1.89 28.83
C ASP A 121 9.76 -1.15 28.18
N ALA A 122 10.56 -0.42 28.97
CA ALA A 122 11.74 0.27 28.46
C ALA A 122 12.72 -0.71 27.79
N GLY A 123 13.25 -0.32 26.62
CA GLY A 123 14.11 -1.20 25.80
C GLY A 123 13.33 -2.11 24.85
N THR A 124 12.01 -1.97 24.78
CA THR A 124 11.16 -2.62 23.77
C THR A 124 10.53 -1.59 22.85
N TYR A 125 9.79 -2.04 21.84
CA TYR A 125 9.05 -1.20 20.91
C TYR A 125 7.88 -1.98 20.30
N THR A 126 6.91 -1.23 19.78
CA THR A 126 5.77 -1.75 19.04
C THR A 126 5.70 -1.07 17.68
N VAL A 127 5.47 -1.86 16.63
CA VAL A 127 5.17 -1.34 15.29
C VAL A 127 3.77 -1.80 14.92
N CYS A 128 2.96 -0.88 14.39
CA CYS A 128 1.65 -1.19 13.86
C CYS A 128 1.48 -0.58 12.46
N ALA A 129 0.77 -1.27 11.58
CA ALA A 129 0.39 -0.69 10.29
C ALA A 129 -0.99 -1.15 9.84
N THR A 130 -1.62 -0.31 9.03
CA THR A 130 -2.83 -0.61 8.27
C THR A 130 -2.75 0.06 6.92
N ASN A 131 -3.45 -0.44 5.91
CA ASN A 131 -3.57 0.25 4.63
C ASN A 131 -4.83 1.13 4.57
N ASN A 132 -4.81 2.19 3.76
CA ASN A 132 -5.96 3.04 3.49
C ASN A 132 -7.06 2.22 2.79
N GLY A 133 -8.16 1.96 3.51
CA GLY A 133 -9.24 1.07 3.06
C GLY A 133 -9.05 -0.41 3.42
N GLY A 134 -7.95 -0.74 4.11
CA GLY A 134 -7.76 -2.03 4.79
C GLY A 134 -8.58 -2.10 6.09
N SER A 135 -9.06 -3.30 6.42
CA SER A 135 -9.82 -3.55 7.67
C SER A 135 -8.99 -4.26 8.74
N LYS A 136 -7.69 -4.47 8.47
CA LYS A 136 -6.81 -5.27 9.31
C LYS A 136 -5.63 -4.44 9.76
N TRP A 137 -5.36 -4.53 11.04
CA TRP A 137 -4.14 -4.01 11.64
C TRP A 137 -3.12 -5.11 11.79
N TYR A 138 -1.88 -4.80 11.44
CA TYR A 138 -0.74 -5.67 11.63
C TYR A 138 0.15 -5.08 12.70
N VAL A 139 0.48 -5.87 13.71
CA VAL A 139 1.26 -5.41 14.87
C VAL A 139 2.42 -6.36 15.12
N TYR A 140 3.56 -5.76 15.44
CA TYR A 140 4.73 -6.43 16.00
C TYR A 140 5.07 -5.79 17.33
N LYS A 141 5.33 -6.62 18.35
CA LYS A 141 5.79 -6.18 19.68
C LYS A 141 7.10 -6.88 19.97
N SER A 142 8.19 -6.13 20.12
CA SER A 142 9.50 -6.76 20.39
C SER A 142 9.56 -7.44 21.74
N LYS A 143 8.78 -6.97 22.74
CA LYS A 143 8.66 -7.60 24.06
C LYS A 143 8.20 -9.07 24.01
N ASP A 144 7.33 -9.40 23.06
CA ASP A 144 6.76 -10.74 22.91
C ASP A 144 7.60 -11.59 21.94
N GLY A 145 8.47 -10.95 21.15
CA GLY A 145 9.19 -11.56 20.05
C GLY A 145 8.28 -12.15 18.96
N GLY A 146 8.90 -12.86 18.01
CA GLY A 146 8.20 -13.64 17.00
C GLY A 146 7.88 -12.89 15.71
N SER A 147 6.70 -13.13 15.13
CA SER A 147 6.30 -12.63 13.81
C SER A 147 5.22 -11.54 13.89
N VAL A 148 5.06 -10.77 12.81
CA VAL A 148 3.97 -9.78 12.66
C VAL A 148 2.62 -10.46 12.68
N LYS A 149 1.74 -10.05 13.59
CA LYS A 149 0.40 -10.63 13.80
C LYS A 149 -0.67 -9.68 13.31
N ALA A 150 -1.74 -10.23 12.72
CA ALA A 150 -2.95 -9.46 12.49
C ALA A 150 -3.73 -9.33 13.81
N VAL A 151 -4.32 -8.17 14.06
CA VAL A 151 -5.13 -7.89 15.25
C VAL A 151 -6.61 -7.83 14.86
N SER A 152 -7.45 -8.51 15.64
CA SER A 152 -8.91 -8.51 15.49
C SER A 152 -9.50 -7.28 16.17
N GLY A 153 -9.33 -6.12 15.56
CA GLY A 153 -9.84 -4.85 16.08
C GLY A 153 -9.27 -3.65 15.34
N THR A 154 -9.88 -2.49 15.55
CA THR A 154 -9.35 -1.21 15.07
C THR A 154 -8.44 -0.64 16.14
N ILE A 155 -7.22 -0.27 15.76
CA ILE A 155 -6.32 0.50 16.62
C ILE A 155 -6.80 1.96 16.62
N ALA A 156 -6.98 2.54 17.80
CA ALA A 156 -7.52 3.89 17.95
C ALA A 156 -6.53 4.97 17.49
N SER A 157 -5.24 4.72 17.63
CA SER A 157 -4.20 5.67 17.20
C SER A 157 -2.91 4.98 16.73
N LEU A 158 -2.36 5.48 15.62
CA LEU A 158 -1.05 5.08 15.12
C LEU A 158 0.09 5.47 16.07
N ALA A 159 -0.05 6.58 16.80
CA ALA A 159 1.00 7.06 17.70
C ALA A 159 1.13 6.21 18.98
N THR A 160 0.12 5.41 19.30
CA THR A 160 0.10 4.50 20.46
C THR A 160 0.10 3.03 20.06
N CYS A 161 -0.20 2.72 18.79
CA CYS A 161 -0.45 1.35 18.33
C CYS A 161 -1.45 0.59 19.23
N ALA A 162 -2.39 1.34 19.79
CA ALA A 162 -3.50 0.91 20.64
C ALA A 162 -4.75 1.73 20.29
#